data_AF-A0A3N9UE65-F1
#
_entry.id   AF-A0A3N9UE65-F1
#
_cell.length_a   1.000
_cell.length_b   1.000
_cell.length_c   1.000
_cell.angle_alpha   90.00
_cell.angle_beta   90.00
_cell.angle_gamma   90.00
#
_symmetry.space_group_name_H-M   'P 1'
#
loop_
_entity.id
_entity.type
_entity.pdbx_description
1 polymer ?
#
loop_
_entity_poly.entity_id
_entity_poly.type
_entity_poly.pdbx_seq_one_letter_code
_entity_poly.pdbx_strand_id
1 'polypeptide(L)'
;MYETTRLAIGLRMARAAVQLTQNALAAELGVTKIVVARNEKPDMAMRADTLVRLIYVLRQRGVELDVFSTLDSVRLYMTGGELDAAAMRISRAALSMNQQGFADCIGLTKAIVTRGERPGVTMRSDTWHTFKVKVKELGIVVDWVPMVADLTVVVNRPAIERIEAIQQGSLLPGEPGKELIPTSLEDKIKSKNWQEKHRIK
;
A
#
# COMPACT_ATOMS: atom_id res chain seq x y z
N MET A 1 -10.60 -7.82 -12.90
CA MET A 1 -9.36 -7.14 -12.43
C MET A 1 -9.59 -6.44 -11.10
N TYR A 2 -10.73 -5.75 -10.93
CA TYR A 2 -11.19 -5.24 -9.64
C TYR A 2 -11.07 -6.24 -8.46
N GLU A 3 -11.48 -7.51 -8.65
CA GLU A 3 -11.36 -8.56 -7.62
C GLU A 3 -9.91 -8.93 -7.27
N THR A 4 -9.02 -9.01 -8.26
CA THR A 4 -7.60 -9.33 -8.02
C THR A 4 -6.89 -8.18 -7.32
N THR A 5 -7.25 -6.93 -7.62
CA THR A 5 -6.78 -5.74 -6.90
C THR A 5 -7.19 -5.78 -5.42
N ARG A 6 -8.45 -6.12 -5.12
CA ARG A 6 -8.95 -6.22 -3.74
C ARG A 6 -8.23 -7.30 -2.94
N LEU A 7 -8.02 -8.48 -3.53
CA LEU A 7 -7.25 -9.55 -2.89
C LEU A 7 -5.79 -9.15 -2.66
N ALA A 8 -5.16 -8.46 -3.61
CA ALA A 8 -3.80 -7.95 -3.46
C ALA A 8 -3.70 -6.90 -2.35
N ILE A 9 -4.64 -5.96 -2.28
CA ILE A 9 -4.76 -4.99 -1.19
C ILE A 9 -4.90 -5.72 0.15
N GLY A 10 -5.83 -6.67 0.24
CA GLY A 10 -6.08 -7.45 1.45
C GLY A 10 -4.83 -8.18 1.94
N LEU A 11 -4.07 -8.81 1.03
CA LEU A 11 -2.81 -9.49 1.39
C LEU A 11 -1.76 -8.52 1.92
N ARG A 12 -1.58 -7.35 1.29
CA ARG A 12 -0.64 -6.32 1.74
C ARG A 12 -1.02 -5.78 3.12
N MET A 13 -2.30 -5.49 3.33
CA MET A 13 -2.86 -5.04 4.62
C MET A 13 -2.63 -6.10 5.70
N ALA A 14 -3.03 -7.34 5.43
CA ALA A 14 -2.86 -8.48 6.31
C ALA A 14 -1.40 -8.63 6.76
N ARG A 15 -0.48 -8.67 5.79
CA ARG A 15 0.95 -8.81 6.08
C ARG A 15 1.51 -7.66 6.91
N ALA A 16 1.06 -6.43 6.63
CA ALA A 16 1.48 -5.24 7.36
C ALA A 16 0.93 -5.20 8.80
N ALA A 17 -0.29 -5.69 9.01
CA ALA A 17 -0.91 -5.80 10.34
C ALA A 17 -0.09 -6.73 11.23
N VAL A 18 0.32 -7.90 10.71
CA VAL A 18 1.10 -8.89 11.45
C VAL A 18 2.62 -8.72 11.34
N GLN A 19 3.09 -7.65 10.70
CA GLN A 19 4.51 -7.29 10.55
C GLN A 19 5.40 -8.39 9.94
N LEU A 20 4.83 -9.24 9.09
CA LEU A 20 5.60 -10.30 8.44
C LEU A 20 6.32 -9.78 7.19
N THR A 21 7.54 -10.30 6.97
CA THR A 21 8.18 -10.18 5.66
C THR A 21 7.47 -11.11 4.67
N GLN A 22 7.64 -10.89 3.36
CA GLN A 22 7.12 -11.82 2.36
C GLN A 22 7.64 -13.25 2.55
N ASN A 23 8.90 -13.41 3.00
CA ASN A 23 9.48 -14.71 3.29
C ASN A 23 8.81 -15.39 4.48
N ALA A 24 8.61 -14.65 5.58
CA ALA A 24 7.98 -15.19 6.78
C ALA A 24 6.52 -15.56 6.53
N LEU A 25 5.78 -14.71 5.81
CA LEU A 25 4.40 -15.02 5.42
C LEU A 25 4.35 -16.23 4.48
N ALA A 26 5.28 -16.35 3.52
CA ALA A 26 5.33 -17.50 2.62
C ALA A 26 5.52 -18.82 3.38
N ALA A 27 6.39 -18.82 4.40
CA ALA A 27 6.59 -19.98 5.26
C ALA A 27 5.31 -20.38 6.01
N GLU A 28 4.60 -19.41 6.59
CA GLU A 28 3.33 -19.62 7.31
C GLU A 28 2.21 -20.15 6.38
N LEU A 29 2.20 -19.69 5.12
CA LEU A 29 1.23 -20.13 4.12
C LEU A 29 1.60 -21.45 3.44
N GLY A 30 2.84 -21.94 3.61
CA GLY A 30 3.36 -23.12 2.91
C GLY A 30 3.52 -22.89 1.41
N VAL A 31 3.89 -21.69 0.98
CA VAL A 31 4.13 -21.30 -0.42
C VAL A 31 5.52 -20.66 -0.57
N THR A 32 5.92 -20.35 -1.81
CA THR A 32 7.19 -19.64 -2.04
C THR A 32 7.03 -18.13 -1.86
N LYS A 33 8.13 -17.42 -1.57
CA LYS A 33 8.17 -15.94 -1.55
C LYS A 33 7.59 -15.33 -2.83
N ILE A 34 7.91 -15.93 -3.99
CA ILE A 34 7.47 -15.44 -5.30
C ILE A 34 5.95 -15.48 -5.40
N VAL A 35 5.29 -16.53 -4.87
CA VAL A 35 3.82 -16.61 -4.85
C VAL A 35 3.23 -15.46 -4.03
N VAL A 36 3.77 -15.18 -2.85
CA VAL A 36 3.33 -14.02 -2.04
C VAL A 36 3.56 -12.71 -2.79
N ALA A 37 4.75 -12.51 -3.36
CA ALA A 37 5.09 -11.29 -4.09
C ALA A 37 4.22 -11.04 -5.33
N ARG A 38 3.75 -12.11 -6.00
CA ARG A 38 2.79 -12.00 -7.11
C ARG A 38 1.37 -11.77 -6.63
N ASN A 39 0.92 -12.44 -5.58
CA ASN A 39 -0.42 -12.21 -5.02
C ASN A 39 -0.57 -10.81 -4.38
N GLU A 40 0.53 -10.16 -4.01
CA GLU A 40 0.54 -8.75 -3.59
C GLU A 40 0.44 -7.77 -4.76
N LYS A 41 0.39 -8.25 -6.00
CA LYS A 41 0.14 -7.47 -7.21
C LYS A 41 -1.24 -7.86 -7.79
N PRO A 42 -1.93 -6.94 -8.51
CA PRO A 42 -3.27 -7.19 -9.03
C PRO A 42 -3.28 -8.11 -10.26
N ASP A 43 -2.12 -8.55 -10.74
CA ASP A 43 -1.94 -9.33 -11.98
C ASP A 43 -2.24 -10.82 -11.80
N MET A 44 -2.24 -11.32 -10.55
CA MET A 44 -2.40 -12.73 -10.25
C MET A 44 -3.62 -12.98 -9.36
N ALA A 45 -4.46 -13.92 -9.76
CA ALA A 45 -5.51 -14.44 -8.90
C ALA A 45 -4.89 -15.30 -7.79
N MET A 46 -5.16 -14.93 -6.54
CA MET A 46 -4.78 -15.74 -5.38
C MET A 46 -5.56 -17.06 -5.39
N ARG A 47 -4.86 -18.17 -5.14
CA ARG A 47 -5.52 -19.46 -4.99
C ARG A 47 -6.33 -19.49 -3.69
N ALA A 48 -7.51 -20.13 -3.73
CA ALA A 48 -8.42 -20.18 -2.59
C ALA A 48 -7.79 -20.83 -1.34
N ASP A 49 -7.00 -21.90 -1.51
CA ASP A 49 -6.27 -22.56 -0.43
C ASP A 49 -5.30 -21.61 0.29
N THR A 50 -4.61 -20.77 -0.48
CA THR A 50 -3.69 -19.74 0.03
C THR A 50 -4.44 -18.69 0.83
N LEU A 51 -5.62 -18.25 0.36
CA LEU A 51 -6.46 -17.29 1.07
C LEU A 51 -7.02 -17.86 2.38
N VAL A 52 -7.50 -19.11 2.37
CA VAL A 52 -7.99 -19.79 3.57
C VAL A 52 -6.88 -19.90 4.63
N ARG A 53 -5.66 -20.28 4.22
CA ARG A 53 -4.50 -20.31 5.12
C ARG A 53 -4.15 -18.93 5.65
N LEU A 54 -4.22 -17.89 4.81
CA LEU A 54 -4.00 -16.51 5.25
C LEU A 54 -5.00 -16.11 6.34
N ILE A 55 -6.30 -16.33 6.11
CA ILE A 55 -7.35 -16.02 7.09
C ILE A 55 -7.09 -16.76 8.42
N TYR A 56 -6.70 -18.04 8.35
CA TYR A 56 -6.33 -18.80 9.54
C TYR A 56 -5.13 -18.19 10.29
N VAL A 57 -4.04 -17.90 9.57
CA VAL A 57 -2.80 -17.29 10.12
C VAL A 57 -3.07 -15.94 10.78
N LEU A 58 -3.96 -15.13 10.20
CA LEU A 58 -4.38 -13.84 10.74
C LEU A 58 -5.21 -13.98 12.00
N ARG A 59 -6.16 -14.92 12.01
CA ARG A 59 -7.04 -15.16 13.15
C ARG A 59 -6.27 -15.56 14.40
N GLN A 60 -5.22 -16.37 14.25
CA GLN A 60 -4.31 -16.74 15.35
C GLN A 60 -3.57 -15.53 15.95
N ARG A 61 -3.57 -14.38 15.26
CA ARG A 61 -2.90 -13.13 15.66
C ARG A 61 -3.91 -12.02 15.98
N GLY A 62 -5.19 -12.35 16.14
CA GLY A 62 -6.23 -11.36 16.45
C GLY A 62 -6.52 -10.38 15.32
N VAL A 63 -6.27 -10.80 14.07
CA VAL A 63 -6.54 -10.02 12.86
C VAL A 63 -7.63 -10.72 12.04
N GLU A 64 -8.62 -9.96 11.61
CA GLU A 64 -9.69 -10.42 10.72
C GLU A 64 -9.61 -9.63 9.41
N LEU A 65 -9.60 -10.34 8.29
CA LEU A 65 -9.60 -9.77 6.95
C LEU A 65 -10.92 -10.08 6.27
N ASP A 66 -11.60 -9.04 5.81
CA ASP A 66 -12.82 -9.14 5.03
C ASP A 66 -12.62 -8.52 3.64
N VAL A 67 -12.62 -9.40 2.65
CA VAL A 67 -12.56 -9.10 1.22
C VAL A 67 -13.80 -9.59 0.48
N PHE A 68 -14.85 -10.01 1.18
CA PHE A 68 -16.00 -10.68 0.56
C PHE A 68 -17.34 -10.06 0.91
N SER A 69 -17.55 -9.56 2.12
CA SER A 69 -18.87 -9.09 2.56
C SER A 69 -19.38 -7.91 1.74
N THR A 70 -18.48 -7.08 1.23
CA THR A 70 -18.79 -5.91 0.40
C THR A 70 -17.91 -5.92 -0.82
N LEU A 71 -18.48 -5.94 -2.02
CA LEU A 71 -17.68 -5.91 -3.25
C LEU A 71 -16.88 -4.60 -3.40
N ASP A 72 -17.36 -3.50 -2.83
CA ASP A 72 -16.76 -2.17 -3.00
C ASP A 72 -15.70 -1.79 -1.96
N SER A 73 -15.33 -2.69 -1.03
CA SER A 73 -14.29 -2.40 -0.05
C SER A 73 -13.46 -3.62 0.38
N VAL A 74 -12.31 -3.32 0.98
CA VAL A 74 -11.48 -4.28 1.74
C VAL A 74 -11.39 -3.77 3.18
N ARG A 75 -11.76 -4.61 4.14
CA ARG A 75 -11.75 -4.27 5.55
C ARG A 75 -10.78 -5.17 6.30
N LEU A 76 -9.95 -4.57 7.15
CA LEU A 76 -9.15 -5.29 8.14
C LEU A 76 -9.54 -4.81 9.52
N TYR A 77 -9.87 -5.75 10.39
CA TYR A 77 -10.09 -5.53 11.81
C TYR A 77 -8.95 -6.16 12.60
N MET A 78 -8.49 -5.49 13.65
CA MET A 78 -7.55 -6.08 14.59
C MET A 78 -7.74 -5.53 16.00
N THR A 79 -7.38 -6.34 16.98
CA THR A 79 -7.31 -5.93 18.39
C THR A 79 -5.89 -6.02 18.92
N GLY A 80 -5.56 -5.25 19.94
CA GLY A 80 -4.30 -5.39 20.68
C GLY A 80 -3.54 -4.08 20.88
N GLY A 81 -2.23 -4.18 21.01
CA GLY A 81 -1.34 -3.03 21.22
C GLY A 81 -0.90 -2.36 19.92
N GLU A 82 -0.40 -1.12 20.01
CA GLU A 82 0.29 -0.42 18.92
C GLU A 82 -0.55 -0.23 17.65
N LEU A 83 -1.85 -0.02 17.84
CA LEU A 83 -2.82 0.07 16.76
C LEU A 83 -2.68 1.33 15.91
N ASP A 84 -2.17 2.42 16.48
CA ASP A 84 -1.77 3.61 15.73
C ASP A 84 -0.66 3.30 14.72
N ALA A 85 0.37 2.57 15.17
CA ALA A 85 1.46 2.16 14.32
C ALA A 85 1.02 1.14 13.27
N ALA A 86 0.16 0.20 13.67
CA ALA A 86 -0.45 -0.75 12.76
C ALA A 86 -1.28 -0.04 11.68
N ALA A 87 -2.11 0.93 12.05
CA ALA A 87 -2.93 1.69 11.12
C ALA A 87 -2.08 2.37 10.03
N MET A 88 -0.96 2.99 10.42
CA MET A 88 -0.04 3.62 9.47
C MET A 88 0.58 2.59 8.51
N ARG A 89 1.08 1.47 9.03
CA ARG A 89 1.65 0.37 8.22
C ARG A 89 0.62 -0.20 7.24
N ILE A 90 -0.58 -0.49 7.73
CA ILE A 90 -1.68 -1.08 6.95
C ILE A 90 -2.10 -0.12 5.84
N SER A 91 -2.30 1.16 6.16
CA SER A 91 -2.72 2.18 5.18
C SER A 91 -1.67 2.37 4.08
N ARG A 92 -0.39 2.44 4.44
CA ARG A 92 0.68 2.50 3.43
C ARG A 92 0.74 1.23 2.57
N ALA A 93 0.61 0.06 3.18
CA ALA A 93 0.66 -1.21 2.48
C ALA A 93 -0.53 -1.38 1.51
N ALA A 94 -1.73 -0.93 1.90
CA ALA A 94 -2.90 -0.91 1.03
C ALA A 94 -2.60 -0.16 -0.28
N LEU A 95 -2.02 1.05 -0.17
CA LEU A 95 -1.65 1.91 -1.30
C LEU A 95 -0.43 1.42 -2.08
N SER A 96 0.24 0.34 -1.65
CA SER A 96 1.45 -0.19 -2.29
C SER A 96 2.59 0.83 -2.40
N MET A 97 2.72 1.73 -1.42
CA MET A 97 3.72 2.80 -1.42
C MET A 97 4.93 2.49 -0.54
N ASN A 98 6.08 3.04 -0.92
CA ASN A 98 7.24 3.13 -0.03
C ASN A 98 7.03 4.26 1.01
N GLN A 99 7.88 4.33 2.04
CA GLN A 99 7.72 5.32 3.13
C GLN A 99 7.86 6.77 2.65
N GLN A 100 8.66 7.05 1.63
CA GLN A 100 8.82 8.40 1.10
C GLN A 100 7.55 8.84 0.36
N GLY A 101 7.10 8.05 -0.62
CA GLY A 101 5.90 8.39 -1.39
C GLY A 101 4.65 8.46 -0.51
N PHE A 102 4.55 7.61 0.51
CA PHE A 102 3.46 7.71 1.47
C PHE A 102 3.51 9.02 2.28
N ALA A 103 4.70 9.40 2.76
CA ALA A 103 4.91 10.65 3.49
C ALA A 103 4.52 11.86 2.62
N ASP A 104 4.92 11.87 1.35
CA ASP A 104 4.60 12.92 0.39
C ASP A 104 3.07 13.02 0.17
N CYS A 105 2.36 11.89 0.05
CA CYS A 105 0.90 11.87 -0.13
C CYS A 105 0.11 12.39 1.09
N ILE A 106 0.62 12.17 2.31
CA ILE A 106 -0.07 12.58 3.54
C ILE A 106 0.47 13.87 4.15
N GLY A 107 1.40 14.56 3.48
CA GLY A 107 1.99 15.81 3.95
C GLY A 107 2.80 15.68 5.23
N LEU A 108 3.42 14.51 5.47
CA LEU A 108 4.32 14.27 6.60
C LEU A 108 5.75 14.07 6.09
N THR A 109 6.73 14.09 6.99
CA THR A 109 8.10 13.73 6.63
C THR A 109 8.29 12.22 6.69
N LYS A 110 9.21 11.67 5.89
CA LYS A 110 9.58 10.25 5.95
C LYS A 110 9.96 9.82 7.37
N ALA A 111 10.69 10.66 8.12
CA ALA A 111 11.08 10.35 9.49
C ALA A 111 9.88 10.19 10.44
N ILE A 112 8.82 11.00 10.25
CA ILE A 112 7.57 10.86 11.00
C ILE A 112 6.88 9.55 10.63
N VAL A 113 6.79 9.20 9.34
CA VAL A 113 6.21 7.92 8.90
C VAL A 113 7.00 6.74 9.44
N THR A 114 8.33 6.72 9.28
CA THR A 114 9.19 5.64 9.78
C THR A 114 9.04 5.46 11.29
N ARG A 115 8.93 6.55 12.05
CA ARG A 115 8.70 6.50 13.50
C ARG A 115 7.29 6.03 13.84
N GLY A 116 6.29 6.55 13.15
CA GLY A 116 4.88 6.20 13.34
C GLY A 116 4.59 4.75 13.03
N GLU A 117 5.36 4.11 12.14
CA GLU A 117 5.24 2.68 11.84
C GLU A 117 5.96 1.77 12.83
N ARG A 118 6.73 2.31 13.78
CA ARG A 118 7.58 1.51 14.66
C ARG A 118 6.81 0.99 15.88
N PRO A 119 6.92 -0.31 16.19
CA PRO A 119 6.48 -0.87 17.47
C PRO A 119 7.06 -0.12 18.68
N GLY A 120 6.28 -0.04 19.76
CA GLY A 120 6.66 0.60 21.01
C GLY A 120 6.68 2.13 21.00
N VAL A 121 6.28 2.78 19.91
CA VAL A 121 6.21 4.25 19.81
C VAL A 121 4.78 4.70 19.62
N THR A 122 4.26 5.47 20.57
CA THR A 122 2.95 6.11 20.44
C THR A 122 3.05 7.33 19.54
N MET A 123 2.16 7.39 18.55
CA MET A 123 2.04 8.52 17.65
C MET A 123 1.53 9.76 18.39
N ARG A 124 2.12 10.92 18.10
CA ARG A 124 1.61 12.19 18.63
C ARG A 124 0.21 12.48 18.06
N SER A 125 -0.64 13.14 18.84
CA SER A 125 -2.04 13.40 18.49
C SER A 125 -2.19 14.23 17.22
N ASP A 126 -1.33 15.22 17.00
CA ASP A 126 -1.26 16.05 15.79
C ASP A 126 -0.95 15.24 14.53
N THR A 127 0.01 14.32 14.66
CA THR A 127 0.45 13.41 13.62
C THR A 127 -0.66 12.41 13.29
N TRP A 128 -1.31 11.85 14.32
CA TRP A 128 -2.44 10.95 14.17
C TRP A 128 -3.62 11.62 13.46
N HIS A 129 -3.96 12.84 13.87
CA HIS A 129 -5.03 13.60 13.23
C HIS A 129 -4.74 13.87 11.75
N THR A 130 -3.53 14.36 11.45
CA THR A 130 -3.08 14.62 10.07
C THR A 130 -3.14 13.35 9.23
N PHE A 131 -2.59 12.25 9.75
CA PHE A 131 -2.63 10.94 9.11
C PHE A 131 -4.07 10.51 8.81
N LYS A 132 -4.97 10.51 9.81
CA LYS A 132 -6.37 10.07 9.66
C LYS A 132 -7.13 10.89 8.60
N VAL A 133 -6.97 12.21 8.61
CA VAL A 133 -7.61 13.10 7.63
C VAL A 133 -7.08 12.81 6.22
N LYS A 134 -5.76 12.72 6.07
CA LYS A 134 -5.14 12.56 4.75
C LYS A 134 -5.39 11.19 4.14
N VAL A 135 -5.34 10.11 4.91
CA VAL A 135 -5.69 8.78 4.37
C VAL A 135 -7.17 8.68 4.00
N LYS A 136 -8.05 9.41 4.68
CA LYS A 136 -9.48 9.52 4.29
C LYS A 136 -9.65 10.19 2.92
N GLU A 137 -8.90 11.24 2.63
CA GLU A 137 -8.86 11.87 1.30
C GLU A 137 -8.36 10.90 0.20
N LEU A 138 -7.54 9.92 0.59
CA LEU A 138 -7.07 8.84 -0.30
C LEU A 138 -8.07 7.66 -0.41
N GLY A 139 -9.22 7.73 0.27
CA GLY A 139 -10.26 6.70 0.26
C GLY A 139 -10.06 5.58 1.30
N ILE A 140 -9.20 5.78 2.30
CA ILE A 140 -8.98 4.84 3.41
C ILE A 140 -9.56 5.42 4.69
N VAL A 141 -10.48 4.69 5.33
CA VAL A 141 -11.04 5.06 6.64
C VAL A 141 -10.32 4.27 7.72
N VAL A 142 -9.84 4.98 8.74
CA VAL A 142 -9.17 4.41 9.90
C VAL A 142 -9.96 4.75 11.15
N ASP A 143 -10.59 3.73 11.74
CA ASP A 143 -11.34 3.82 12.97
C ASP A 143 -10.61 3.06 14.06
N TRP A 144 -10.01 3.84 14.97
CA TRP A 144 -9.28 3.35 16.13
C TRP A 144 -10.00 3.86 17.38
N VAL A 145 -10.42 2.96 18.27
CA VAL A 145 -10.95 3.30 19.59
C VAL A 145 -9.95 2.81 20.65
N PRO A 146 -9.08 3.69 21.17
CA PRO A 146 -8.04 3.32 22.11
C PRO A 146 -8.57 2.63 23.39
N MET A 147 -9.77 3.00 23.85
CA MET A 147 -10.36 2.47 25.08
C MET A 147 -10.64 0.96 25.03
N VAL A 148 -10.98 0.43 23.86
CA VAL A 148 -11.28 -0.99 23.65
C VAL A 148 -10.20 -1.69 22.83
N ALA A 149 -9.10 -1.00 22.55
CA ALA A 149 -7.96 -1.52 21.79
C ALA A 149 -8.40 -2.19 20.48
N ASP A 150 -9.24 -1.49 19.71
CA ASP A 150 -9.76 -1.96 18.43
C ASP A 150 -9.29 -1.09 17.26
N LEU A 151 -9.05 -1.71 16.11
CA LEU A 151 -8.70 -0.98 14.91
C LEU A 151 -9.45 -1.58 13.73
N THR A 152 -10.17 -0.73 13.01
CA THR A 152 -10.69 -1.05 11.69
C THR A 152 -10.05 -0.15 10.65
N VAL A 153 -9.48 -0.76 9.61
CA VAL A 153 -9.03 -0.05 8.41
C VAL A 153 -9.86 -0.51 7.23
N VAL A 154 -10.54 0.43 6.56
CA VAL A 154 -11.37 0.16 5.39
C VAL A 154 -10.80 0.89 4.19
N VAL A 155 -10.50 0.14 3.13
CA VAL A 155 -10.10 0.67 1.83
C VAL A 155 -11.35 0.67 0.95
N ASN A 156 -11.87 1.86 0.66
CA ASN A 156 -13.08 2.03 -0.13
C ASN A 156 -12.78 2.01 -1.64
N ARG A 157 -13.83 1.85 -2.44
CA ARG A 157 -13.78 1.83 -3.89
C ARG A 157 -12.92 2.93 -4.54
N PRO A 158 -13.00 4.23 -4.15
CA PRO A 158 -12.15 5.26 -4.76
C PRO A 158 -10.65 5.00 -4.58
N ALA A 159 -10.24 4.40 -3.46
CA ALA A 159 -8.85 4.01 -3.24
C ALA A 159 -8.46 2.80 -4.09
N ILE A 160 -9.35 1.82 -4.21
CA ILE A 160 -9.13 0.61 -5.03
C ILE A 160 -8.95 0.99 -6.50
N GLU A 161 -9.84 1.83 -7.04
CA GLU A 161 -9.79 2.31 -8.42
C GLU A 161 -8.50 3.12 -8.69
N ARG A 162 -8.07 3.96 -7.73
CA ARG A 162 -6.81 4.69 -7.82
C ARG A 162 -5.60 3.74 -7.90
N ILE A 163 -5.56 2.72 -7.04
CA ILE A 163 -4.48 1.72 -7.02
C ILE A 163 -4.46 0.96 -8.35
N GLU A 164 -5.62 0.60 -8.87
CA GLU A 164 -5.78 -0.09 -10.15
C GLU A 164 -5.24 0.76 -11.32
N ALA A 165 -5.61 2.04 -11.39
CA ALA A 165 -5.15 2.96 -12.42
C ALA A 165 -3.62 3.13 -12.42
N ILE A 166 -3.00 3.31 -11.24
CA ILE A 166 -1.54 3.43 -11.09
C ILE A 166 -0.84 2.16 -11.58
N GLN A 167 -1.40 0.99 -11.30
CA GLN A 167 -0.79 -0.30 -11.65
C GLN A 167 -0.97 -0.66 -13.13
N GLN A 168 -2.03 -0.17 -13.78
CA GLN A 168 -2.23 -0.31 -15.22
C GLN A 168 -1.47 0.71 -16.06
N GLY A 169 -0.80 1.70 -15.44
CA GLY A 169 -0.17 2.81 -16.15
C GLY A 169 -1.19 3.78 -16.78
N SER A 170 -2.43 3.78 -16.29
CA SER A 170 -3.49 4.66 -16.77
C SER A 170 -3.47 6.00 -16.02
N LEU A 171 -3.80 7.09 -16.73
CA LEU A 171 -3.94 8.43 -16.12
C LEU A 171 -4.93 8.39 -14.96
N LEU A 172 -4.58 9.04 -13.85
CA LEU A 172 -5.48 9.15 -12.70
C LEU A 172 -6.72 9.98 -13.07
N PRO A 173 -7.90 9.70 -12.47
CA PRO A 173 -9.09 10.54 -12.67
C PRO A 173 -8.79 11.98 -12.24
N GLY A 174 -8.79 12.91 -13.20
CA GLY A 174 -8.55 14.34 -12.96
C GLY A 174 -7.12 14.84 -13.23
N GLU A 175 -6.19 14.00 -13.68
CA GLU A 175 -4.90 14.51 -14.20
C GLU A 175 -5.08 15.04 -15.63
N PRO A 176 -4.69 16.30 -15.92
CA PRO A 176 -4.66 16.79 -17.29
C PRO A 176 -3.66 15.96 -18.09
N GLY A 177 -4.11 15.38 -19.20
CA GLY A 177 -3.28 14.55 -20.08
C GLY A 177 -2.02 15.31 -20.44
N LYS A 178 -0.87 14.87 -19.94
CA LYS A 178 0.41 15.40 -20.38
C LYS A 178 0.60 14.98 -21.84
N GLU A 179 0.29 15.88 -22.75
CA GLU A 179 0.93 15.87 -24.07
C GLU A 179 2.44 15.83 -23.82
N LEU A 180 3.05 14.71 -24.19
CA LEU A 180 4.49 14.57 -24.24
C LEU A 180 5.02 15.68 -25.15
N ILE A 181 5.70 16.67 -24.56
CA ILE A 181 6.44 17.69 -25.31
C ILE A 181 7.35 16.95 -26.30
N PRO A 182 7.19 17.12 -27.62
CA PRO A 182 8.10 16.54 -28.59
C PRO A 182 9.43 17.28 -28.42
N THR A 183 10.44 16.62 -27.86
CA THR A 183 11.81 17.13 -27.90
C THR A 183 12.21 17.21 -29.36
N SER A 184 12.48 18.44 -29.85
CA SER A 184 12.79 18.67 -31.24
C SER A 184 14.08 17.94 -31.62
N LEU A 185 14.17 17.52 -32.89
CA LEU A 185 15.31 16.79 -33.46
C LEU A 185 16.64 17.53 -33.26
N GLU A 186 16.61 18.85 -33.10
CA GLU A 186 17.76 19.72 -32.91
C GLU A 186 18.53 19.43 -31.60
N ASP A 187 17.81 19.10 -30.52
CA ASP A 187 18.43 18.80 -29.22
C ASP A 187 19.17 17.45 -29.24
N LYS A 188 18.68 16.48 -30.02
CA LYS A 188 19.34 15.18 -30.22
C LYS A 188 20.62 15.29 -31.07
N ILE A 189 20.70 16.28 -31.96
CA ILE A 189 21.89 16.50 -32.81
C ILE A 189 23.00 17.17 -32.01
N LYS A 190 22.67 18.12 -31.13
CA LYS A 190 23.66 18.78 -30.26
C LYS A 190 24.33 17.83 -29.27
N SER A 191 23.58 16.89 -28.69
CA SER A 191 24.14 15.93 -27.72
C SER A 191 25.12 14.93 -28.36
N LYS A 192 24.90 14.53 -29.62
CA LYS A 192 25.81 13.64 -30.37
C LYS A 192 27.15 14.31 -30.67
N ASN A 193 27.13 15.57 -31.12
CA ASN A 193 28.35 16.31 -31.46
C ASN A 193 29.24 16.63 -30.23
N TRP A 194 28.65 16.72 -29.03
CA TRP A 194 29.41 16.94 -27.80
C TRP A 194 30.19 15.70 -27.36
N GLN A 195 29.61 14.50 -27.50
CA GLN A 195 30.27 13.23 -27.15
C GLN A 195 31.41 12.89 -28.12
N GLU A 196 31.31 13.30 -29.38
CA GLU A 196 32.33 13.05 -30.40
C GLU A 196 33.54 13.99 -30.27
N LYS A 197 33.34 15.22 -29.78
CA LYS A 197 34.41 16.19 -29.49
C LYS A 197 35.27 15.87 -28.27
N HIS A 198 34.79 15.01 -27.36
CA HIS A 198 35.50 14.68 -26.11
C HIS A 198 36.07 13.25 -26.05
N ARG A 199 36.00 12.49 -27.16
CA ARG A 199 36.84 11.30 -27.38
C ARG A 199 38.14 11.72 -28.06
N ILE A 200 39.08 12.28 -27.29
CA ILE A 200 40.48 12.39 -27.72
C ILE A 200 41.24 11.15 -27.22
N LYS A 201 42.05 10.60 -28.12
CA LYS A 201 42.96 9.44 -27.98
C LYS A 201 43.93 9.57 -26.81
#